data_AF-A0A7Y6ZJN1-F1
#
_entry.id   AF-A0A7Y6ZJN1-F1
#
_cell.length_a   1.000
_cell.length_b   1.000
_cell.length_c   1.000
_cell.angle_alpha   90.00
_cell.angle_beta   90.00
_cell.angle_gamma   90.00
#
_symmetry.space_group_name_H-M   'P 1'
#
loop_
_entity.id
_entity.type
_entity.pdbx_description
1 polymer ?
#
loop_
_entity_poly.entity_id
_entity_poly.type
_entity_poly.pdbx_seq_one_letter_code
_entity_poly.pdbx_strand_id
1 'polypeptide(L)'
;MEELATEIEIISEEPDSIQAANSFTQDDQENIQRLIRLTLTDLFEEDLEKGFLDSASRRFLYDQVDLNGDGNLEILVGLTGSYFCGSGGCTIYLLSNKGDVITRFTVVDYPVHVDNESTNGWKNLVLNSGRKDRLVKYDGQKYPSNPSVLDEFSGDLSNTQSLLVWNEEKLLTF
;
A
#
# COMPACT_ATOMS: atom_id res chain seq x y z
N MET A 1 -24.06 46.17 46.70
CA MET A 1 -24.50 44.78 46.48
C MET A 1 -25.35 44.80 45.23
N GLU A 2 -24.77 44.39 44.12
CA GLU A 2 -25.49 44.13 42.89
C GLU A 2 -24.74 42.95 42.25
N GLU A 3 -25.42 41.80 42.22
CA GLU A 3 -25.01 40.57 41.56
C GLU A 3 -25.20 40.75 40.06
N LEU A 4 -24.17 40.43 39.27
CA LEU A 4 -24.34 40.07 37.87
C LEU A 4 -23.59 38.76 37.64
N ALA A 5 -24.34 37.67 37.77
CA ALA A 5 -23.96 36.36 37.26
C ALA A 5 -23.82 36.46 35.73
N THR A 6 -22.68 36.04 35.19
CA THR A 6 -22.56 35.78 33.75
C THR A 6 -22.55 34.27 33.57
N GLU A 7 -23.58 33.79 32.86
CA GLU A 7 -23.79 32.40 32.48
C GLU A 7 -22.72 31.93 31.48
N ILE A 8 -22.57 30.62 31.51
CA ILE A 8 -21.58 29.78 30.86
C ILE A 8 -21.97 29.52 29.40
N GLU A 9 -20.99 29.51 28.49
CA GLU A 9 -21.11 28.79 27.22
C GLU A 9 -19.92 27.81 27.11
N ILE A 10 -20.09 26.62 27.70
CA ILE A 10 -19.19 25.48 27.48
C ILE A 10 -19.54 24.94 26.10
N ILE A 11 -18.72 25.27 25.10
CA ILE A 11 -18.76 24.59 23.81
C ILE A 11 -18.24 23.17 24.05
N SER A 12 -19.16 22.21 24.06
CA SER A 12 -18.85 20.79 23.99
C SER A 12 -18.35 20.48 22.59
N GLU A 13 -17.03 20.50 22.38
CA GLU A 13 -16.44 19.93 21.18
C GLU A 13 -16.52 18.40 21.30
N GLU A 14 -17.50 17.81 20.61
CA GLU A 14 -17.44 16.38 20.30
C GLU A 14 -16.31 16.17 19.28
N PRO A 15 -15.35 15.26 19.52
CA PRO A 15 -14.28 15.03 18.55
C PRO A 15 -14.87 14.41 17.28
N ASP A 16 -14.83 15.20 16.22
CA ASP A 16 -15.22 14.88 14.86
C ASP A 16 -14.41 13.68 14.35
N SER A 17 -15.10 12.54 14.21
CA SER A 17 -14.56 11.20 13.92
C SER A 17 -14.03 11.02 12.49
N ILE A 18 -13.74 12.11 11.78
CA ILE A 18 -13.33 12.09 10.36
C ILE A 18 -11.85 12.50 10.16
N GLN A 19 -11.16 13.05 11.17
CA GLN A 19 -9.75 13.49 11.03
C GLN A 19 -8.69 12.44 11.39
N ALA A 20 -9.04 11.27 11.93
CA ALA A 20 -8.07 10.30 12.43
C ALA A 20 -7.42 9.42 11.34
N ALA A 21 -7.90 9.45 10.10
CA ALA A 21 -7.46 8.50 9.07
C ALA A 21 -6.22 8.90 8.26
N ASN A 22 -5.65 10.11 8.41
CA ASN A 22 -4.60 10.57 7.47
C ASN A 22 -3.60 11.61 8.01
N SER A 23 -3.00 11.37 9.17
CA SER A 23 -1.73 12.03 9.48
C SER A 23 -0.80 11.10 10.26
N PHE A 24 -0.04 10.28 9.54
CA PHE A 24 1.13 9.64 10.12
C PHE A 24 2.08 10.73 10.61
N THR A 25 2.60 10.56 11.82
CA THR A 25 3.68 11.43 12.31
C THR A 25 4.94 11.18 11.48
N GLN A 26 5.91 12.10 11.56
CA GLN A 26 7.21 11.88 10.93
C GLN A 26 7.88 10.61 11.49
N ASP A 27 7.77 10.36 12.79
CA ASP A 27 8.32 9.17 13.44
C ASP A 27 7.65 7.89 12.90
N ASP A 28 6.34 7.89 12.68
CA ASP A 28 5.62 6.76 12.08
C ASP A 28 6.13 6.46 10.65
N GLN A 29 6.35 7.52 9.86
CA GLN A 29 6.89 7.39 8.51
C GLN A 29 8.34 6.87 8.51
N GLU A 30 9.17 7.29 9.46
CA GLU A 30 10.54 6.79 9.57
C GLU A 30 10.56 5.32 10.01
N ASN A 31 9.68 4.94 10.94
CA ASN A 31 9.53 3.56 11.41
C ASN A 31 9.06 2.62 10.31
N ILE A 32 8.05 3.00 9.52
CA ILE A 32 7.56 2.16 8.42
C ILE A 32 8.61 2.00 7.32
N GLN A 33 9.32 3.08 6.97
CA GLN A 33 10.38 2.99 5.98
C GLN A 33 11.55 2.13 6.47
N ARG A 34 11.90 2.21 7.77
CA ARG A 34 12.90 1.33 8.38
C ARG A 34 12.45 -0.13 8.31
N LEU A 35 11.18 -0.42 8.61
CA LEU A 35 10.63 -1.77 8.50
C LEU A 35 10.75 -2.29 7.07
N ILE A 36 10.28 -1.53 6.07
CA ILE A 36 10.35 -1.93 4.66
C ILE A 36 11.80 -2.18 4.24
N ARG A 37 12.75 -1.31 4.62
CA ARG A 37 14.17 -1.51 4.32
C ARG A 37 14.68 -2.82 4.89
N LEU A 38 14.43 -3.09 6.18
CA LEU A 38 14.84 -4.35 6.81
C LEU A 38 14.22 -5.56 6.10
N THR A 39 12.92 -5.52 5.80
CA THR A 39 12.24 -6.60 5.08
C THR A 39 12.83 -6.83 3.69
N LEU A 40 13.06 -5.77 2.90
CA LEU A 40 13.62 -5.93 1.56
C LEU A 40 15.08 -6.36 1.59
N THR A 41 15.89 -5.85 2.53
CA THR A 41 17.27 -6.30 2.71
C THR A 41 17.34 -7.78 3.07
N ASP A 42 16.45 -8.27 3.95
CA ASP A 42 16.36 -9.69 4.32
C ASP A 42 15.89 -10.55 3.13
N LEU A 43 14.82 -10.13 2.45
CA LEU A 43 14.28 -10.86 1.28
C LEU A 43 15.28 -11.02 0.13
N PHE A 44 16.21 -10.06 -0.01
CA PHE A 44 17.19 -10.02 -1.10
C PHE A 44 18.63 -10.10 -0.60
N GLU A 45 18.88 -10.61 0.61
CA GLU A 45 20.22 -10.66 1.23
C GLU A 45 21.24 -11.31 0.30
N GLU A 46 20.93 -12.51 -0.21
CA GLU A 46 21.82 -13.26 -1.11
C GLU A 46 22.10 -12.51 -2.42
N ASP A 47 21.08 -11.88 -3.01
CA ASP A 47 21.22 -11.16 -4.28
C ASP A 47 22.01 -9.84 -4.09
N LEU A 48 21.87 -9.20 -2.92
CA LEU A 48 22.64 -8.02 -2.53
C LEU A 48 24.12 -8.38 -2.31
N GLU A 49 24.40 -9.47 -1.60
CA GLU A 49 25.76 -9.96 -1.36
C GLU A 49 26.48 -10.32 -2.67
N LYS A 50 25.75 -10.91 -3.62
CA LYS A 50 26.28 -11.25 -4.95
C LYS A 50 26.36 -10.05 -5.90
N GLY A 51 25.80 -8.90 -5.52
CA GLY A 51 25.80 -7.70 -6.34
C GLY A 51 24.89 -7.78 -7.58
N PHE A 52 23.80 -8.56 -7.51
CA PHE A 52 22.84 -8.70 -8.61
C PHE A 52 21.85 -7.53 -8.69
N LEU A 53 21.63 -6.81 -7.59
CA LEU A 53 20.76 -5.63 -7.56
C LEU A 53 21.57 -4.35 -7.82
N ASP A 54 21.33 -3.73 -8.96
CA ASP A 54 21.88 -2.41 -9.26
C ASP A 54 21.18 -1.29 -8.45
N SER A 55 21.71 -0.07 -8.50
CA SER A 55 21.17 1.05 -7.73
C SER A 55 19.72 1.39 -8.07
N ALA A 56 19.29 1.17 -9.32
CA ALA A 56 17.92 1.37 -9.76
C ALA A 56 16.99 0.29 -9.20
N SER A 57 17.46 -0.95 -9.10
CA SER A 57 16.68 -2.09 -8.59
C SER A 57 16.53 -2.08 -7.08
N ARG A 58 17.40 -1.35 -6.37
CA ARG A 58 17.27 -1.12 -4.92
C ARG A 58 16.39 0.08 -4.57
N ARG A 59 15.58 0.58 -5.51
CA ARG A 59 14.62 1.66 -5.27
C ARG A 59 13.21 1.12 -5.14
N PHE A 60 12.42 1.76 -4.29
CA PHE A 60 11.02 1.40 -4.06
C PHE A 60 10.15 2.62 -3.75
N LEU A 61 8.86 2.47 -3.96
CA LEU A 61 7.81 3.34 -3.42
C LEU A 61 6.87 2.50 -2.57
N TYR A 62 6.13 3.12 -1.64
CA TYR A 62 5.18 2.41 -0.81
C TYR A 62 3.96 3.27 -0.51
N ASP A 63 2.85 2.60 -0.18
CA ASP A 63 1.65 3.19 0.41
C ASP A 63 1.10 2.22 1.46
N GLN A 64 0.32 2.74 2.41
CA GLN A 64 -0.31 1.97 3.47
C GLN A 64 -1.83 2.03 3.34
N VAL A 65 -2.51 0.91 3.58
CA VAL A 65 -3.97 0.82 3.52
C VAL A 65 -4.46 -0.34 4.38
N ASP A 66 -5.58 -0.15 5.07
CA ASP A 66 -6.28 -1.23 5.77
C ASP A 66 -7.08 -2.05 4.75
N LEU A 67 -6.54 -3.19 4.32
CA LEU A 67 -7.23 -4.03 3.35
C LEU A 67 -8.23 -4.98 4.00
N ASN A 68 -8.07 -5.31 5.28
CA ASN A 68 -8.84 -6.35 5.95
C ASN A 68 -9.84 -5.81 6.99
N GLY A 69 -9.83 -4.51 7.25
CA GLY A 69 -10.70 -3.81 8.17
C GLY A 69 -10.37 -4.02 9.65
N ASP A 70 -9.17 -4.49 9.99
CA ASP A 70 -8.76 -4.78 11.37
C ASP A 70 -8.13 -3.57 12.11
N GLY A 71 -7.97 -2.44 11.41
CA GLY A 71 -7.39 -1.21 11.93
C GLY A 71 -5.86 -1.18 11.89
N ASN A 72 -5.19 -2.26 11.50
CA ASN A 72 -3.78 -2.26 11.12
C ASN A 72 -3.66 -2.06 9.61
N LEU A 73 -2.62 -1.34 9.20
CA LEU A 73 -2.41 -1.05 7.80
C LEU A 73 -1.46 -2.07 7.18
N GLU A 74 -1.88 -2.67 6.09
CA GLU A 74 -0.98 -3.37 5.19
C GLU A 74 -0.15 -2.38 4.37
N ILE A 75 1.01 -2.86 3.91
CA ILE A 75 1.99 -2.06 3.21
C ILE A 75 2.13 -2.60 1.79
N LEU A 76 1.77 -1.79 0.81
CA LEU A 76 2.09 -2.05 -0.59
C LEU A 76 3.47 -1.47 -0.89
N VAL A 77 4.37 -2.28 -1.42
CA VAL A 77 5.75 -1.90 -1.75
C VAL A 77 6.00 -2.19 -3.22
N GLY A 78 6.10 -1.13 -4.02
CA GLY A 78 6.44 -1.21 -5.43
C GLY A 78 7.95 -1.17 -5.65
N LEU A 79 8.50 -2.19 -6.30
CA LEU A 79 9.92 -2.24 -6.66
C LEU A 79 10.16 -1.69 -8.07
N THR A 80 11.37 -1.15 -8.28
CA THR A 80 11.75 -0.55 -9.57
C THR A 80 12.98 -1.21 -10.17
N GLY A 81 13.47 -0.73 -11.31
CA GLY A 81 14.70 -1.23 -11.93
C GLY A 81 14.52 -2.55 -12.69
N SER A 82 15.51 -2.87 -13.53
CA SER A 82 15.41 -3.99 -14.48
C SER A 82 15.37 -5.38 -13.83
N TYR A 83 15.79 -5.49 -12.57
CA TYR A 83 15.69 -6.74 -11.80
C TYR A 83 14.23 -7.10 -11.48
N PHE A 84 13.40 -6.09 -11.18
CA PHE A 84 12.01 -6.27 -10.75
C PHE A 84 10.97 -5.90 -11.81
N CYS A 85 11.36 -5.10 -12.80
CA CYS A 85 10.50 -4.59 -13.85
C CYS A 85 11.01 -4.99 -15.24
N GLY A 86 10.11 -5.51 -16.06
CA GLY A 86 10.35 -5.80 -17.47
C GLY A 86 9.15 -5.42 -18.34
N SER A 87 9.11 -5.93 -19.58
CA SER A 87 8.02 -5.63 -20.52
C SER A 87 6.65 -6.16 -20.09
N GLY A 88 6.61 -7.10 -19.15
CA GLY A 88 5.36 -7.64 -18.58
C GLY A 88 4.84 -6.86 -17.38
N GLY A 89 5.59 -5.88 -16.89
CA GLY A 89 5.29 -5.14 -15.66
C GLY A 89 6.36 -5.35 -14.59
N CYS A 90 6.04 -4.88 -13.40
CA CYS A 90 6.88 -4.83 -12.22
C CYS A 90 6.51 -5.87 -11.16
N THR A 91 7.27 -5.88 -10.08
CA THR A 91 7.03 -6.65 -8.86
C THR A 91 6.51 -5.72 -7.76
N ILE A 92 5.43 -6.13 -7.09
CA ILE A 92 4.87 -5.44 -5.93
C ILE A 92 4.78 -6.45 -4.78
N TYR A 93 5.20 -6.05 -3.60
CA TYR A 93 4.97 -6.81 -2.37
C TYR A 93 3.80 -6.20 -1.59
N LEU A 94 2.92 -7.05 -1.09
CA LEU A 94 1.97 -6.74 -0.04
C LEU A 94 2.51 -7.34 1.25
N LEU A 95 2.76 -6.48 2.23
CA LEU A 95 3.27 -6.86 3.55
C LEU A 95 2.19 -6.62 4.61
N SER A 96 2.24 -7.39 5.70
CA SER A 96 1.51 -7.07 6.92
C SER A 96 2.05 -5.79 7.57
N ASN A 97 1.36 -5.26 8.56
CA ASN A 97 1.85 -4.16 9.40
C ASN A 97 3.16 -4.47 10.16
N LYS A 98 3.58 -5.74 10.19
CA LYS A 98 4.82 -6.23 10.79
C LYS A 98 5.91 -6.56 9.78
N GLY A 99 5.65 -6.35 8.48
CA GLY A 99 6.61 -6.61 7.41
C GLY A 99 6.62 -8.06 6.90
N ASP A 100 5.70 -8.91 7.36
CA ASP A 100 5.56 -10.27 6.84
C ASP A 100 4.97 -10.24 5.43
N VAL A 101 5.51 -11.04 4.51
CA VAL A 101 5.00 -11.08 3.12
C VAL A 101 3.65 -11.80 3.09
N ILE A 102 2.59 -11.06 2.75
CA ILE A 102 1.26 -11.62 2.48
C ILE A 102 1.18 -12.09 1.03
N THR A 103 1.60 -11.26 0.08
CA THR A 103 1.58 -11.60 -1.35
C THR A 103 2.71 -10.91 -2.09
N ARG A 104 3.39 -11.65 -2.98
CA ARG A 104 4.23 -11.08 -4.02
C ARG A 104 3.46 -11.10 -5.34
N PHE A 105 3.17 -9.92 -5.89
CA PHE A 105 2.60 -9.75 -7.22
C PHE A 105 3.72 -9.63 -8.26
N THR A 106 3.52 -10.26 -9.40
CA THR A 106 4.39 -10.17 -10.57
C THR A 106 3.56 -9.82 -11.79
N VAL A 107 4.20 -9.20 -12.79
CA VAL A 107 3.53 -8.84 -14.06
C VAL A 107 2.43 -7.81 -13.81
N VAL A 108 2.75 -6.75 -13.05
CA VAL A 108 1.79 -5.70 -12.67
C VAL A 108 2.35 -4.31 -12.96
N ASP A 109 1.52 -3.42 -13.47
CA ASP A 109 1.86 -2.01 -13.67
C ASP A 109 1.28 -1.15 -12.54
N TYR A 110 1.93 -0.01 -12.27
CA TYR A 110 1.44 1.00 -11.33
C TYR A 110 0.37 1.90 -12.00
N PRO A 111 -0.61 2.45 -11.25
CA PRO A 111 -0.84 2.30 -9.81
C PRO A 111 -1.62 1.02 -9.43
N VAL A 112 -1.68 0.74 -8.12
CA VAL A 112 -2.59 -0.24 -7.52
C VAL A 112 -3.90 0.45 -7.17
N HIS A 113 -5.04 -0.14 -7.55
CA HIS A 113 -6.35 0.39 -7.18
C HIS A 113 -7.00 -0.48 -6.11
N VAL A 114 -7.57 0.14 -5.08
CA VAL A 114 -8.36 -0.53 -4.04
C VAL A 114 -9.84 -0.30 -4.35
N ASP A 115 -10.56 -1.40 -4.57
CA ASP A 115 -11.99 -1.40 -4.86
C ASP A 115 -12.81 -1.24 -3.57
N ASN A 116 -14.03 -0.74 -3.70
CA ASN A 116 -14.94 -0.58 -2.57
C ASN A 116 -15.49 -1.94 -2.08
N GLU A 117 -15.57 -2.93 -2.97
CA GLU A 117 -15.98 -4.29 -2.65
C GLU A 117 -14.88 -5.08 -1.91
N SER A 118 -15.31 -6.06 -1.12
CA SER A 118 -14.43 -6.98 -0.41
C SER A 118 -14.81 -8.42 -0.70
N THR A 119 -13.82 -9.29 -0.78
CA THR A 119 -13.97 -10.75 -0.88
C THR A 119 -13.21 -11.40 0.27
N ASN A 120 -13.84 -12.36 0.97
CA ASN A 120 -13.21 -13.08 2.09
C ASN A 120 -12.68 -12.15 3.20
N GLY A 121 -13.37 -11.05 3.47
CA GLY A 121 -12.99 -10.07 4.50
C GLY A 121 -11.92 -9.07 4.07
N TRP A 122 -11.36 -9.19 2.86
CA TRP A 122 -10.33 -8.30 2.34
C TRP A 122 -10.84 -7.48 1.16
N LYS A 123 -10.44 -6.22 1.05
CA LYS A 123 -10.73 -5.33 -0.09
C LYS A 123 -10.23 -5.96 -1.39
N ASN A 124 -11.04 -5.89 -2.44
CA ASN A 124 -10.59 -6.32 -3.75
C ASN A 124 -9.56 -5.31 -4.28
N LEU A 125 -8.57 -5.79 -5.02
CA LEU A 125 -7.62 -4.94 -5.73
C LEU A 125 -7.92 -4.95 -7.21
N VAL A 126 -7.62 -3.86 -7.88
CA VAL A 126 -7.61 -3.77 -9.34
C VAL A 126 -6.19 -3.42 -9.77
N LEU A 127 -5.56 -4.35 -10.49
CA LEU A 127 -4.17 -4.24 -10.91
C LEU A 127 -4.08 -4.23 -12.42
N ASN A 128 -3.39 -3.25 -13.00
CA ASN A 128 -3.15 -3.27 -14.43
C ASN A 128 -2.11 -4.36 -14.76
N SER A 129 -2.47 -5.28 -15.65
CA SER A 129 -1.61 -6.39 -16.03
C SER A 129 -1.97 -6.89 -17.44
N GLY A 130 -0.98 -6.89 -18.32
CA GLY A 130 -1.20 -7.25 -19.72
C GLY A 130 -2.14 -6.28 -20.45
N ARG A 131 -2.04 -4.98 -20.13
CA ARG A 131 -2.86 -3.87 -20.68
C ARG A 131 -4.35 -3.98 -20.37
N LYS A 132 -4.69 -4.67 -19.29
CA LYS A 132 -6.06 -4.82 -18.80
C LYS A 132 -6.05 -4.59 -17.31
N ASP A 133 -7.11 -3.97 -16.82
CA ASP A 133 -7.35 -3.87 -15.39
C ASP A 133 -7.90 -5.22 -14.91
N ARG A 134 -7.22 -5.84 -13.94
CA ARG A 134 -7.53 -7.20 -13.48
C ARG A 134 -8.12 -7.14 -12.09
N LEU A 135 -9.24 -7.82 -11.89
CA LEU A 135 -9.86 -7.94 -10.57
C LEU A 135 -9.14 -9.02 -9.76
N VAL A 136 -8.54 -8.60 -8.66
CA VAL A 136 -7.72 -9.46 -7.80
C VAL A 136 -8.41 -9.60 -6.44
N LYS A 137 -8.93 -10.80 -6.19
CA LYS A 137 -9.70 -11.12 -4.98
C LYS A 137 -8.85 -11.94 -4.03
N TYR A 138 -8.97 -11.68 -2.74
CA TYR A 138 -8.30 -12.48 -1.72
C TYR A 138 -8.91 -13.88 -1.67
N ASP A 139 -8.08 -14.92 -1.69
CA ASP A 139 -8.53 -16.33 -1.75
C ASP A 139 -8.81 -16.96 -0.38
N GLY A 140 -8.65 -16.18 0.70
CA GLY A 140 -8.76 -16.62 2.09
C GLY A 140 -7.39 -16.86 2.77
N GLN A 141 -6.30 -16.84 2.01
CA GLN A 141 -4.92 -16.91 2.53
C GLN A 141 -4.03 -15.79 1.95
N LYS A 142 -4.21 -15.47 0.67
CA LYS A 142 -3.44 -14.42 -0.04
C LYS A 142 -4.20 -13.92 -1.27
N TYR A 143 -3.64 -12.93 -1.95
CA TYR A 143 -4.08 -12.59 -3.30
C TYR A 143 -3.35 -13.46 -4.34
N PRO A 144 -3.96 -13.75 -5.50
CA PRO A 144 -3.27 -14.41 -6.60
C PRO A 144 -2.04 -13.63 -7.07
N SER A 145 -0.87 -14.28 -7.08
CA SER A 145 0.42 -13.64 -7.36
C SER A 145 0.62 -13.16 -8.81
N ASN A 146 -0.16 -13.66 -9.77
CA ASN A 146 -0.05 -13.27 -11.18
C ASN A 146 -1.40 -12.78 -11.70
N PRO A 147 -1.64 -11.46 -11.73
CA PRO A 147 -2.92 -10.91 -12.19
C PRO A 147 -3.20 -11.11 -13.68
N SER A 148 -2.19 -11.36 -14.52
CA SER A 148 -2.35 -11.42 -15.99
C SER A 148 -3.32 -12.52 -16.48
N VAL A 149 -3.58 -13.52 -15.63
CA VAL A 149 -4.48 -14.66 -15.92
C VAL A 149 -5.86 -14.50 -15.28
N LEU A 150 -6.10 -13.43 -14.53
CA LEU A 150 -7.38 -13.17 -13.85
C LEU A 150 -8.38 -12.48 -14.78
N ASP A 151 -9.64 -12.45 -14.36
CA ASP A 151 -10.68 -11.75 -15.11
C ASP A 151 -10.45 -10.24 -15.15
N GLU A 152 -10.90 -9.63 -16.25
CA GLU A 152 -10.88 -8.19 -16.43
C GLU A 152 -11.88 -7.53 -15.47
N PHE A 153 -11.45 -6.47 -14.80
CA PHE A 153 -12.30 -5.65 -13.97
C PHE A 153 -13.29 -4.88 -14.85
N SER A 154 -14.57 -5.03 -14.58
CA SER A 154 -15.64 -4.39 -15.36
C SER A 154 -16.22 -3.14 -14.69
N GLY A 155 -15.67 -2.71 -13.56
CA GLY A 155 -16.13 -1.53 -12.82
C GLY A 155 -15.49 -0.23 -13.32
N ASP A 156 -15.80 0.86 -12.63
CA ASP A 156 -15.26 2.19 -12.94
C ASP A 156 -14.10 2.53 -11.98
N LEU A 157 -12.89 2.65 -12.53
CA LEU A 157 -11.69 2.99 -11.77
C LEU A 157 -11.79 4.34 -11.05
N SER A 158 -12.63 5.28 -11.50
CA SER A 158 -12.81 6.56 -10.82
C SER A 158 -13.44 6.44 -9.43
N ASN A 159 -14.08 5.29 -9.14
CA ASN A 159 -14.64 4.98 -7.83
C ASN A 159 -13.66 4.22 -6.91
N THR A 160 -12.42 3.99 -7.34
CA THR A 160 -11.39 3.26 -6.58
C THR A 160 -10.37 4.22 -5.95
N GLN A 161 -9.74 3.80 -4.86
CA GLN A 161 -8.60 4.52 -4.31
C GLN A 161 -7.32 4.10 -5.05
N SER A 162 -6.59 5.07 -5.61
CA SER A 162 -5.30 4.81 -6.27
C SER A 162 -4.14 4.89 -5.28
N LEU A 163 -3.30 3.86 -5.24
CA LEU A 163 -2.10 3.71 -4.43
C LEU A 163 -0.90 3.39 -5.32
N LEU A 164 0.31 3.59 -4.81
CA LEU A 164 1.57 3.48 -5.55
C LEU A 164 1.58 4.35 -6.82
N VAL A 165 1.01 5.55 -6.74
CA VAL A 165 1.06 6.51 -7.84
C VAL A 165 2.51 6.93 -8.06
N TRP A 166 3.03 6.63 -9.25
CA TRP A 166 4.44 6.82 -9.57
C TRP A 166 4.89 8.27 -9.38
N ASN A 167 5.93 8.45 -8.55
CA ASN A 167 6.60 9.72 -8.35
C ASN A 167 8.08 9.48 -8.06
N GLU A 168 8.96 9.90 -8.96
CA GLU A 168 10.40 9.67 -8.85
C GLU A 168 11.04 10.34 -7.62
N GLU A 169 10.48 11.44 -7.15
CA GLU A 169 10.95 12.18 -5.97
C GLU A 169 10.61 11.46 -4.66
N LYS A 170 9.62 10.57 -4.68
CA LYS A 170 9.19 9.75 -3.53
C LYS A 170 9.89 8.40 -3.44
N LEU A 171 10.73 8.05 -4.42
CA LEU A 171 11.44 6.78 -4.43
C LEU A 171 12.49 6.72 -3.32
N LEU A 172 12.38 5.70 -2.49
CA LEU A 172 13.30 5.37 -1.42
C LEU A 172 14.28 4.29 -1.86
N THR A 173 15.29 4.02 -1.02
CA THR A 173 16.30 2.97 -1.25
C THR A 173 16.38 2.03 -0.05
N PHE A 174 16.75 0.78 -0.33
CA PHE A 174 17.04 -0.28 0.64
C PHE A 174 18.39 -0.94 0.37
#